data_AF-A0A941N666-F1
#
_entry.id   AF-A0A941N666-F1
#
_cell.length_a   1.000
_cell.length_b   1.000
_cell.length_c   1.000
_cell.angle_alpha   90.00
_cell.angle_beta   90.00
_cell.angle_gamma   90.00
#
_symmetry.space_group_name_H-M   'P 1'
#
loop_
_entity.id
_entity.type
_entity.pdbx_description
1 polymer ?
#
loop_
_entity_poly.entity_id
_entity_poly.type
_entity_poly.pdbx_seq_one_letter_code
_entity_poly.pdbx_strand_id
1 'polypeptide(L)'
;TETRRRLAETEPKAVADIRKRPSATAAFSEAMASEVRALKQFLFARMYRHPHVMHSMNNAKDVVTALFEAFSGDPGKLPADWAKACGDRNDARTVSVVRDYIAGMTDNYALLEYSRVFHKEIVL
;
A
#
# COMPACT_ATOMS: atom_id res chain seq x y z
N THR A 1 1.64 -0.90 30.66
CA THR A 1 1.27 -1.25 29.28
C THR A 1 1.71 -2.67 29.00
N GLU A 2 1.04 -3.38 28.10
CA GLU A 2 1.39 -4.76 27.74
C GLU A 2 2.84 -4.90 27.27
N THR A 3 3.34 -3.93 26.50
CA THR A 3 4.75 -3.87 26.08
C THR A 3 5.73 -3.90 27.25
N ARG A 4 5.48 -3.12 28.33
CA ARG A 4 6.37 -3.13 29.51
C ARG A 4 6.33 -4.47 30.24
N ARG A 5 5.14 -5.08 30.34
CA ARG A 5 4.96 -6.42 30.93
C ARG A 5 5.78 -7.46 30.17
N ARG A 6 5.63 -7.50 28.83
CA ARG A 6 6.36 -8.43 27.94
C ARG A 6 7.87 -8.19 27.90
N LEU A 7 8.33 -6.97 28.19
CA LEU A 7 9.76 -6.67 28.33
C LEU A 7 10.30 -7.19 29.64
N ALA A 8 9.57 -6.98 30.74
CA ALA A 8 9.95 -7.44 32.07
C ALA A 8 10.03 -8.97 32.15
N GLU A 9 9.12 -9.70 31.49
CA GLU A 9 9.15 -11.18 31.46
C GLU A 9 10.40 -11.77 30.78
N THR A 10 10.95 -11.05 29.81
CA THR A 10 12.03 -11.56 28.95
C THR A 10 13.39 -10.94 29.24
N GLU A 11 13.43 -9.87 30.02
CA GLU A 11 14.62 -9.06 30.35
C GLU A 11 15.71 -9.02 29.26
N PRO A 12 15.37 -8.60 28.03
CA PRO A 12 16.30 -8.66 26.92
C PRO A 12 17.49 -7.74 27.19
N LYS A 13 18.71 -8.23 26.98
CA LYS A 13 19.96 -7.47 27.20
C LYS A 13 20.51 -6.92 25.89
N ALA A 14 20.08 -7.47 24.75
CA ALA A 14 20.45 -7.01 23.42
C ALA A 14 19.26 -6.99 22.45
N VAL A 15 19.39 -6.23 21.36
CA VAL A 15 18.38 -6.18 20.29
C VAL A 15 18.13 -7.56 19.67
N ALA A 16 19.14 -8.42 19.62
CA ALA A 16 19.01 -9.79 19.15
C ALA A 16 17.98 -10.60 19.96
N ASP A 17 17.86 -10.33 21.26
CA ASP A 17 16.93 -11.03 22.14
C ASP A 17 15.48 -10.68 21.79
N ILE A 18 15.22 -9.41 21.44
CA ILE A 18 13.91 -8.97 20.94
C ILE A 18 13.57 -9.63 19.60
N ARG A 19 14.53 -9.68 18.66
CA ARG A 19 14.32 -10.22 17.30
C ARG A 19 14.08 -11.73 17.29
N LYS A 20 14.70 -12.47 18.22
CA LYS A 20 14.56 -13.93 18.34
C LYS A 20 13.25 -14.36 19.00
N ARG A 21 12.44 -13.44 19.51
CA ARG A 21 11.18 -13.79 20.17
C ARG A 21 10.19 -14.41 19.18
N PRO A 22 9.39 -15.39 19.62
CA PRO A 22 8.32 -15.96 18.81
C PRO A 22 7.12 -15.00 18.64
N SER A 23 7.06 -13.92 19.42
CA SER A 23 5.94 -12.98 19.42
C SER A 23 6.40 -11.54 19.58
N ALA A 24 5.57 -10.61 19.10
CA ALA A 24 5.83 -9.18 19.17
C ALA A 24 5.92 -8.67 20.62
N THR A 25 6.99 -7.94 20.92
CA THR A 25 7.20 -7.26 22.21
C THR A 25 6.21 -6.13 22.41
N ALA A 26 6.02 -5.30 21.39
CA ALA A 26 5.01 -4.23 21.40
C ALA A 26 3.69 -4.77 20.88
N ALA A 27 2.72 -4.92 21.78
CA ALA A 27 1.41 -5.47 21.48
C ALA A 27 0.34 -4.88 22.40
N PHE A 28 -0.92 -5.02 22.01
CA PHE A 28 -2.05 -4.80 22.92
C PHE A 28 -2.20 -5.97 23.89
N SER A 29 -2.70 -5.67 25.10
CA SER A 29 -3.19 -6.73 26.00
C SER A 29 -4.36 -7.45 25.34
N GLU A 30 -4.70 -8.66 25.79
CA GLU A 30 -5.80 -9.41 25.17
C GLU A 30 -7.14 -8.65 25.22
N ALA A 31 -7.43 -7.98 26.35
CA ALA A 31 -8.61 -7.15 26.48
C ALA A 31 -8.65 -6.01 25.44
N MET A 32 -7.57 -5.23 25.33
CA MET A 32 -7.49 -4.13 24.36
C MET A 32 -7.49 -4.65 22.91
N ALA A 33 -6.83 -5.77 22.64
CA ALA A 33 -6.86 -6.40 21.32
C ALA A 33 -8.29 -6.79 20.93
N SER A 34 -9.09 -7.30 21.88
CA SER A 34 -10.50 -7.61 21.67
C SER A 34 -11.33 -6.37 21.31
N GLU A 35 -11.15 -5.27 22.04
CA GLU A 35 -11.83 -4.00 21.77
C GLU A 35 -11.43 -3.42 20.41
N VAL A 36 -10.13 -3.44 20.07
CA VAL A 36 -9.63 -3.01 18.76
C VAL A 36 -10.20 -3.88 17.63
N ARG A 37 -10.33 -5.20 17.83
CA ARG A 37 -10.97 -6.09 16.85
C ARG A 37 -12.44 -5.72 16.65
N ALA A 38 -13.19 -5.49 17.73
CA ALA A 38 -14.61 -5.08 17.64
C ALA A 38 -14.76 -3.72 16.93
N LEU A 39 -13.90 -2.74 17.27
CA LEU A 39 -13.89 -1.43 16.61
C LEU A 39 -13.57 -1.55 15.12
N LYS A 40 -12.55 -2.34 14.75
CA LYS A 40 -12.20 -2.55 13.33
C LYS A 40 -13.34 -3.20 12.55
N GLN A 41 -14.05 -4.18 13.14
CA GLN A 41 -15.21 -4.80 12.50
C GLN A 41 -16.32 -3.76 12.26
N PHE A 42 -16.62 -2.94 13.27
CA PHE A 42 -17.60 -1.87 13.15
C PHE A 42 -17.21 -0.86 12.05
N LEU A 43 -15.98 -0.34 12.07
CA LEU A 43 -15.49 0.62 11.08
C LEU A 43 -15.45 0.02 9.67
N PHE A 44 -15.07 -1.25 9.53
CA PHE A 44 -15.08 -1.92 8.23
C PHE A 44 -16.48 -2.02 7.66
N ALA A 45 -17.46 -2.41 8.47
CA ALA A 45 -18.85 -2.53 8.03
C ALA A 45 -19.51 -1.17 7.75
N ARG A 46 -19.22 -0.13 8.54
CA ARG A 46 -19.98 1.13 8.53
C ARG A 46 -19.28 2.30 7.86
N MET A 47 -17.95 2.30 7.79
CA MET A 47 -17.16 3.39 7.21
C MET A 47 -16.48 2.95 5.92
N TYR A 48 -15.60 1.95 5.95
CA TYR A 48 -14.79 1.59 4.78
C TYR A 48 -15.62 0.98 3.63
N ARG A 49 -16.73 0.30 3.93
CA ARG A 49 -17.65 -0.26 2.93
C ARG A 49 -18.82 0.67 2.59
N HIS A 50 -18.80 1.92 3.05
CA HIS A 50 -19.83 2.88 2.68
C HIS A 50 -19.84 3.11 1.16
N PRO A 51 -21.00 3.19 0.48
CA PRO A 51 -21.07 3.30 -0.98
C PRO A 51 -20.21 4.42 -1.58
N HIS A 52 -20.15 5.57 -0.92
CA HIS A 52 -19.29 6.69 -1.33
C HIS A 52 -17.80 6.33 -1.30
N VAL A 53 -17.33 5.66 -0.24
CA VAL A 53 -15.93 5.24 -0.12
C VAL A 53 -15.62 4.17 -1.17
N MET A 54 -16.52 3.20 -1.34
CA MET A 54 -16.35 2.13 -2.32
C MET A 54 -16.32 2.66 -3.76
N HIS A 55 -17.08 3.71 -4.07
CA HIS A 55 -17.04 4.36 -5.38
C HIS A 55 -15.65 4.94 -5.66
N SER A 56 -15.12 5.78 -4.76
CA SER A 56 -13.78 6.35 -4.89
C SER A 56 -12.68 5.28 -4.95
N MET A 57 -12.80 4.22 -4.16
CA MET A 57 -11.84 3.10 -4.17
C MET A 57 -11.86 2.33 -5.51
N ASN A 58 -13.03 2.15 -6.11
CA ASN A 58 -13.15 1.51 -7.42
C ASN A 58 -12.52 2.38 -8.52
N ASN A 59 -12.80 3.69 -8.52
CA ASN A 59 -12.21 4.62 -9.48
C ASN A 59 -10.67 4.65 -9.33
N ALA A 60 -10.15 4.67 -8.10
CA ALA A 60 -8.71 4.63 -7.83
C ALA A 60 -8.07 3.32 -8.31
N LYS A 61 -8.75 2.18 -8.10
CA LYS A 61 -8.31 0.89 -8.61
C LYS A 61 -8.20 0.90 -10.14
N ASP A 62 -9.22 1.41 -10.83
CA ASP A 62 -9.25 1.46 -12.29
C ASP A 62 -8.14 2.36 -12.85
N VAL A 63 -7.88 3.50 -12.20
CA VAL A 63 -6.75 4.39 -12.54
C VAL A 63 -5.41 3.66 -12.42
N VAL A 64 -5.15 3.00 -11.29
CA VAL A 64 -3.88 2.30 -11.05
C VAL A 64 -3.72 1.12 -11.99
N THR A 65 -4.77 0.34 -12.24
CA THR A 65 -4.74 -0.77 -13.20
C THR A 65 -4.41 -0.29 -14.60
N ALA A 66 -5.11 0.75 -15.08
CA ALA A 66 -4.88 1.29 -16.42
C ALA A 66 -3.47 1.86 -16.58
N LEU A 67 -2.96 2.60 -15.59
CA LEU A 67 -1.59 3.11 -15.60
C LEU A 67 -0.56 1.98 -15.64
N PHE A 68 -0.76 0.94 -14.82
CA PHE A 68 0.12 -0.22 -14.78
C PHE A 68 0.18 -0.93 -16.14
N GLU A 69 -0.97 -1.16 -16.77
CA GLU A 69 -1.06 -1.77 -18.09
C GLU A 69 -0.41 -0.90 -19.18
N ALA A 70 -0.67 0.42 -19.14
CA ALA A 70 -0.11 1.35 -20.11
C ALA A 70 1.42 1.42 -20.05
N PHE A 71 1.99 1.54 -18.85
CA PHE A 71 3.44 1.63 -18.67
C PHE A 71 4.15 0.29 -18.87
N SER A 72 3.55 -0.83 -18.45
CA SER A 72 4.14 -2.14 -18.67
C SER A 72 4.12 -2.54 -20.16
N GLY A 73 3.03 -2.19 -20.86
CA GLY A 73 2.87 -2.48 -22.28
C GLY A 73 3.70 -1.57 -23.20
N ASP A 74 3.97 -0.35 -22.76
CA ASP A 74 4.79 0.65 -23.46
C ASP A 74 5.62 1.47 -22.44
N PRO A 75 6.83 1.00 -22.09
CA PRO A 75 7.72 1.68 -21.17
C PRO A 75 8.09 3.11 -21.60
N GLY A 76 7.96 3.43 -22.89
CA GLY A 76 8.19 4.78 -23.42
C GLY A 76 7.21 5.83 -22.89
N LYS A 77 6.11 5.41 -22.27
CA LYS A 77 5.14 6.31 -21.62
C LYS A 77 5.56 6.75 -20.23
N LEU A 78 6.54 6.10 -19.62
CA LEU A 78 7.12 6.52 -18.34
C LEU A 78 8.00 7.77 -18.52
N PRO A 79 8.25 8.52 -17.45
CA PRO A 79 9.34 9.51 -17.45
C PRO A 79 10.67 8.87 -17.85
N ALA A 80 11.51 9.64 -18.55
CA ALA A 80 12.71 9.10 -19.22
C ALA A 80 13.64 8.31 -18.29
N ASP A 81 13.82 8.73 -17.04
CA ASP A 81 14.72 8.04 -16.10
C ASP A 81 14.16 6.70 -15.62
N TRP A 82 12.83 6.59 -15.53
CA TRP A 82 12.16 5.31 -15.25
C TRP A 82 12.16 4.39 -16.47
N ALA A 83 11.89 4.94 -17.67
CA ALA A 83 11.91 4.18 -18.92
C ALA A 83 13.28 3.53 -19.19
N LYS A 84 14.40 4.24 -18.88
CA LYS A 84 15.76 3.69 -19.01
C LYS A 84 16.02 2.48 -18.11
N ALA A 85 15.30 2.37 -17.00
CA ALA A 85 15.45 1.27 -16.05
C ALA A 85 14.64 0.03 -16.46
N CYS A 86 13.66 0.17 -17.36
CA CYS A 86 12.84 -0.91 -17.89
C CYS A 86 13.63 -1.86 -18.81
N GLY A 87 13.07 -3.05 -19.04
CA GLY A 87 13.48 -3.95 -20.11
C GLY A 87 12.47 -3.90 -21.27
N ASP A 88 12.13 -5.06 -21.82
CA ASP A 88 11.11 -5.20 -22.84
C ASP A 88 9.70 -5.04 -22.29
N ARG A 89 8.74 -4.83 -23.20
CA ARG A 89 7.31 -4.75 -22.87
C ARG A 89 6.85 -5.96 -22.06
N ASN A 90 6.15 -5.70 -20.96
CA ASN A 90 5.59 -6.70 -20.04
C ASN A 90 6.61 -7.67 -19.43
N ASP A 91 7.91 -7.42 -19.54
CA ASP A 91 8.90 -8.28 -18.90
C ASP A 91 8.95 -8.06 -17.37
N ALA A 92 9.58 -8.98 -16.65
CA ALA A 92 9.65 -8.93 -15.19
C ALA A 92 10.37 -7.69 -14.65
N ARG A 93 11.36 -7.17 -15.39
CA ARG A 93 12.13 -5.99 -15.01
C ARG A 93 11.27 -4.73 -15.16
N THR A 94 10.64 -4.56 -16.31
CA THR A 94 9.67 -3.50 -16.60
C THR A 94 8.54 -3.49 -15.57
N VAL A 95 7.93 -4.64 -15.30
CA VAL A 95 6.87 -4.77 -14.29
C VAL A 95 7.34 -4.31 -12.91
N SER A 96 8.56 -4.67 -12.50
CA SER A 96 9.11 -4.20 -11.21
C SER A 96 9.31 -2.69 -11.18
N VAL A 97 9.85 -2.12 -12.26
CA VAL A 97 10.07 -0.67 -12.37
C VAL A 97 8.75 0.09 -12.36
N VAL A 98 7.74 -0.38 -13.11
CA VAL A 98 6.40 0.21 -13.16
C VAL A 98 5.71 0.13 -11.79
N ARG A 99 5.82 -1.00 -11.09
CA ARG A 99 5.32 -1.15 -9.71
C ARG A 99 5.90 -0.07 -8.80
N ASP A 100 7.21 0.10 -8.83
CA ASP A 100 7.90 1.04 -7.95
C ASP A 100 7.59 2.49 -8.30
N TYR A 101 7.49 2.80 -9.60
CA TYR A 101 7.04 4.11 -10.07
C TYR A 101 5.63 4.43 -9.56
N ILE A 102 4.68 3.51 -9.74
CA ILE A 102 3.29 3.68 -9.31
C ILE A 102 3.18 3.82 -7.79
N ALA A 103 3.91 3.01 -7.03
CA ALA A 103 3.93 3.07 -5.57
C ALA A 103 4.54 4.37 -5.02
N GLY A 104 5.37 5.06 -5.82
CA GLY A 104 5.94 6.36 -5.48
C GLY A 104 5.03 7.56 -5.75
N MET A 105 3.89 7.36 -6.41
CA MET A 105 2.96 8.44 -6.75
C MET A 105 2.10 8.85 -5.55
N THR A 106 1.77 10.14 -5.49
CA THR A 106 0.65 10.61 -4.66
C THR A 106 -0.66 10.46 -5.43
N ASP A 107 -1.80 10.45 -4.74
CA ASP A 107 -3.12 10.34 -5.36
C ASP A 107 -3.33 11.38 -6.47
N ASN A 108 -2.99 12.65 -6.20
CA ASN A 108 -3.12 13.72 -7.19
C ASN A 108 -2.19 13.50 -8.40
N TYR A 109 -0.96 13.03 -8.15
CA TYR A 109 -0.03 12.75 -9.24
C TYR A 109 -0.52 11.58 -10.12
N ALA A 110 -1.10 10.53 -9.52
CA ALA A 110 -1.69 9.42 -10.25
C ALA A 110 -2.82 9.87 -11.19
N LEU A 111 -3.68 10.80 -10.74
CA LEU A 111 -4.76 11.36 -11.57
C LEU A 111 -4.23 12.23 -12.71
N LEU A 112 -3.18 13.02 -12.46
CA LEU A 112 -2.50 13.81 -13.50
C LEU A 112 -1.84 12.91 -14.54
N GLU A 113 -1.16 11.85 -14.11
CA GLU A 113 -0.54 10.86 -15.01
C GLU A 113 -1.60 10.12 -15.83
N TYR A 114 -2.72 9.72 -15.20
CA TYR A 114 -3.83 9.11 -15.91
C TYR A 114 -4.38 10.04 -17.00
N SER A 115 -4.59 11.32 -16.66
CA SER A 115 -5.06 12.33 -17.61
C SER A 115 -4.09 12.56 -18.75
N ARG A 116 -2.78 12.57 -18.46
CA ARG A 116 -1.71 12.70 -19.46
C ARG A 116 -1.68 11.53 -20.43
N VAL A 117 -1.80 10.30 -19.91
CA VAL A 117 -1.66 9.07 -20.70
C VAL A 117 -2.93 8.76 -21.52
N PHE A 118 -4.11 9.06 -20.97
CA PHE A 118 -5.39 8.67 -21.58
C PHE A 118 -6.22 9.83 -22.12
N HIS A 119 -5.77 11.08 -21.94
CA HIS A 119 -6.50 12.30 -22.32
C HIS A 119 -7.93 12.34 -21.74
N LYS A 120 -8.07 11.89 -20.49
CA LYS A 120 -9.35 11.79 -19.77
C LYS A 120 -9.20 12.27 -18.34
N GLU A 121 -10.15 13.09 -17.89
CA GLU A 121 -10.24 13.50 -16.49
C GLU A 121 -11.10 12.50 -15.70
N ILE A 122 -10.66 12.16 -14.49
CA ILE A 122 -11.39 11.34 -13.52
C ILE A 122 -11.37 12.05 -12.17
N VAL A 123 -12.52 12.03 -11.50
CA VAL A 123 -12.66 12.46 -10.11
C VAL A 123 -12.90 11.21 -9.26
N LEU A 124 -12.14 11.10 -8.16
CA LEU A 124 -12.29 10.02 -7.18
C LEU A 124 -13.45 10.30 -6.23
#